data_AF-A0A1C5ZCJ2-F1
#
_entry.id   AF-A0A1C5ZCJ2-F1
#
_cell.length_a   1.000
_cell.length_b   1.000
_cell.length_c   1.000
_cell.angle_alpha   90.00
_cell.angle_beta   90.00
_cell.angle_gamma   90.00
#
_symmetry.space_group_name_H-M   'P 1'
#
loop_
_entity.id
_entity.type
_entity.pdbx_description
1 polymer ?
#
loop_
_entity_poly.entity_id
_entity_poly.type
_entity_poly.pdbx_seq_one_letter_code
_entity_poly.pdbx_strand_id
1 'polypeptide(L)' 'MSEQKNDVFTIPARRCKRCGGLLTSKQGLRDGYGPCCLQKMRQEEAERKMAENQYSLFDTGGLNMTEEK' A
#
# COMPACT_ATOMS: atom_id res chain seq x y z
N MET A 1 -16.00 -51.12 8.65
CA MET A 1 -15.08 -50.21 7.91
C MET A 1 -15.62 -48.80 8.08
N SER A 2 -15.08 -48.04 9.01
CA SER A 2 -15.54 -46.67 9.34
C SER A 2 -15.03 -45.71 8.27
N GLU A 3 -15.92 -45.17 7.45
CA GLU A 3 -15.61 -44.10 6.49
C GLU A 3 -15.08 -42.88 7.27
N GLN A 4 -13.78 -42.61 7.11
CA GLN A 4 -13.17 -41.38 7.58
C GLN A 4 -13.70 -40.25 6.69
N LYS A 5 -14.73 -39.56 7.17
CA LYS A 5 -15.24 -38.33 6.55
C LYS A 5 -14.13 -37.30 6.63
N ASN A 6 -13.43 -37.10 5.52
CA ASN A 6 -12.56 -35.95 5.33
C ASN A 6 -13.47 -34.72 5.28
N ASP A 7 -13.71 -34.11 6.44
CA ASP A 7 -14.50 -32.89 6.53
C ASP A 7 -13.76 -31.76 5.80
N VAL A 8 -14.27 -31.39 4.62
CA VAL A 8 -13.70 -30.33 3.79
C VAL A 8 -14.16 -28.99 4.36
N PHE A 9 -13.26 -28.30 5.07
CA PHE A 9 -13.53 -26.96 5.59
C PHE A 9 -13.25 -25.89 4.54
N THR A 10 -14.30 -25.16 4.14
CA THR A 10 -14.17 -24.01 3.23
C THR A 10 -13.86 -22.74 4.01
N ILE A 11 -12.70 -22.14 3.77
CA ILE A 11 -12.29 -20.88 4.38
C ILE A 11 -12.46 -19.74 3.37
N PRO A 12 -13.20 -18.66 3.68
CA PRO A 12 -13.30 -17.53 2.78
C PRO A 12 -11.93 -16.84 2.65
N ALA A 13 -11.46 -16.73 1.40
CA ALA A 13 -10.17 -16.15 1.09
C ALA A 13 -10.26 -15.21 -0.12
N ARG A 14 -9.43 -14.17 -0.14
CA ARG A 14 -9.28 -13.24 -1.26
C ARG A 14 -7.81 -12.89 -1.45
N ARG A 15 -7.40 -12.53 -2.66
CA ARG A 15 -6.04 -12.03 -2.91
C ARG A 15 -5.95 -10.53 -2.67
N CYS A 16 -4.84 -10.09 -2.07
CA CYS A 16 -4.51 -8.68 -1.92
C CYS A 16 -4.38 -8.01 -3.29
N LYS A 17 -5.05 -6.87 -3.50
CA LYS A 17 -5.01 -6.14 -4.78
C LYS A 17 -3.62 -5.61 -5.16
N ARG A 18 -2.71 -5.47 -4.18
CA ARG A 18 -1.36 -4.93 -4.40
C ARG A 18 -0.31 -6.00 -4.62
N CYS A 19 -0.19 -6.93 -3.67
CA CYS A 19 0.88 -7.94 -3.68
C CYS A 19 0.40 -9.35 -4.04
N GLY A 20 -0.91 -9.56 -4.25
CA GLY A 20 -1.47 -10.88 -4.56
C GLY A 20 -1.52 -11.87 -3.39
N GLY A 21 -1.02 -11.51 -2.20
CA GLY A 21 -1.02 -12.37 -1.02
C GLY A 21 -2.42 -12.82 -0.56
N LEU A 22 -2.51 -14.02 0.02
CA LEU A 22 -3.77 -14.60 0.49
C LEU A 22 -4.26 -13.91 1.76
N LEU A 23 -5.50 -13.40 1.73
CA LEU A 23 -6.17 -12.74 2.83
C LEU A 23 -7.33 -13.61 3.31
N THR A 24 -7.30 -13.96 4.59
CA THR A 24 -8.34 -14.76 5.26
C THR A 24 -9.03 -13.99 6.39
N SER A 25 -8.49 -12.83 6.79
CA SER A 25 -9.07 -11.99 7.83
C SER A 25 -10.31 -11.25 7.30
N LYS A 26 -11.33 -11.08 8.16
CA LYS A 26 -12.57 -10.36 7.80
C LYS A 26 -12.30 -8.97 7.22
N GLN A 27 -11.31 -8.27 7.78
CA GLN A 27 -10.91 -6.94 7.30
C GLN A 27 -10.21 -7.01 5.94
N GLY A 28 -9.28 -7.94 5.75
CA GLY A 28 -8.60 -8.11 4.46
C GLY A 28 -9.54 -8.53 3.33
N LEU A 29 -10.59 -9.31 3.65
CA LEU A 29 -11.64 -9.66 2.68
C LEU A 29 -12.45 -8.44 2.22
N ARG A 30 -12.85 -7.57 3.17
CA ARG A 30 -13.60 -6.33 2.89
C ARG A 30 -12.76 -5.32 2.11
N ASP A 31 -11.61 -4.96 2.65
CA ASP A 31 -10.76 -3.89 2.12
C ASP A 31 -10.03 -4.35 0.84
N GLY A 32 -9.79 -5.66 0.70
CA GLY A 32 -9.04 -6.25 -0.41
C GLY A 32 -7.53 -5.99 -0.33
N TYR A 33 -7.04 -5.49 0.81
CA TYR A 33 -5.63 -5.25 1.08
C TYR A 33 -5.22 -5.91 2.39
N GLY A 34 -4.02 -6.48 2.40
CA GLY A 34 -3.38 -6.91 3.65
C GLY A 34 -2.91 -5.72 4.48
N PRO A 35 -2.62 -5.92 5.78
CA PRO A 35 -2.26 -4.85 6.70
C PRO A 35 -1.06 -4.01 6.21
N CYS A 36 0.01 -4.66 5.75
CA CYS A 36 1.19 -3.97 5.21
C CYS A 36 0.88 -3.17 3.94
N CYS A 37 0.13 -3.75 2.99
CA CYS A 37 -0.19 -3.07 1.73
C CYS A 37 -1.13 -1.89 1.94
N LEU A 38 -2.09 -2.02 2.86
CA LEU A 38 -3.00 -0.94 3.23
C LEU A 38 -2.24 0.22 3.88
N GLN A 39 -1.31 -0.08 4.80
CA GLN A 39 -0.49 0.93 5.44
C GLN A 39 0.36 1.70 4.42
N LYS A 40 1.03 0.99 3.50
CA LYS A 40 1.84 1.63 2.46
C LYS A 40 1.00 2.51 1.53
N MET A 41 -0.20 2.08 1.12
CA MET A 41 -1.12 2.91 0.32
C MET A 41 -1.47 4.22 1.04
N ARG A 42 -1.78 4.14 2.33
CA ARG A 42 -2.11 5.32 3.15
C ARG A 42 -0.92 6.25 3.29
N GLN A 43 0.28 5.69 3.44
CA GLN A 43 1.51 6.45 3.51
C GLN A 43 1.78 7.19 2.20
N GLU A 44 1.70 6.50 1.07
CA GLU A 44 1.88 7.09 -0.28
C GLU A 44 0.85 8.22 -0.54
N GLU A 45 -0.40 8.06 -0.10
CA GLU A 45 -1.42 9.11 -0.19
C GLU A 45 -1.10 10.32 0.71
N ALA A 46 -0.63 10.07 1.93
CA ALA A 46 -0.23 11.13 2.85
C ALA A 46 0.99 11.91 2.33
N GLU A 47 1.99 11.20 1.79
CA GLU A 47 3.18 11.80 1.17
C GLU A 47 2.80 12.66 -0.02
N ARG A 48 1.88 12.22 -0.88
CA ARG A 48 1.39 13.03 -1.99
C ARG A 48 0.72 14.33 -1.53
N LYS A 49 -0.13 14.27 -0.50
CA LYS A 49 -0.76 15.47 0.10
C LYS A 49 0.27 16.40 0.75
N MET A 50 1.34 15.85 1.32
CA MET A 50 2.43 16.65 1.88
C MET A 50 3.28 17.29 0.77
N ALA A 51 3.55 16.57 -0.32
CA ALA A 51 4.31 17.08 -1.45
C ALA A 51 3.64 18.29 -2.12
N GLU A 52 2.31 18.31 -2.20
CA GLU A 52 1.54 19.48 -2.67
C GLU A 52 1.84 20.77 -1.90
N ASN A 53 2.25 20.65 -0.62
CA ASN A 53 2.54 21.78 0.25
C ASN A 53 4.05 22.00 0.48
N GLN A 54 4.92 21.24 -0.19
CA GLN A 54 6.37 21.41 -0.12
C GLN A 54 6.84 22.34 -1.24
N TYR A 55 7.73 23.27 -0.90
CA TYR A 55 8.41 24.15 -1.85
C TYR A 55 9.91 24.04 -1.61
N SER A 56 10.67 23.57 -2.60
CA SER A 56 12.14 23.51 -2.48
C SER A 56 12.73 24.90 -2.74
N LEU A 57 13.73 25.28 -1.95
CA LEU A 57 14.53 26.49 -2.20
C LEU A 57 15.21 26.45 -3.58
N PHE A 58 15.44 25.25 -4.12
CA PHE A 58 16.06 25.04 -5.42
C PHE A 58 15.07 24.91 -6.59
N ASP A 59 13.75 24.85 -6.33
CA ASP A 59 12.72 24.77 -7.39
C ASP A 59 12.38 26.13 -8.01
N THR A 60 12.76 27.22 -7.36
CA THR A 60 12.73 28.57 -7.95
C THR A 60 14.13 28.97 -8.35
N GLY A 61 14.37 29.16 -9.64
CA GLY A 61 15.69 29.49 -10.20
C GLY A 61 16.28 30.80 -9.64
N GLY A 62 16.91 30.71 -8.46
CA GLY A 62 17.36 31.85 -7.66
C GLY A 62 18.78 31.74 -7.14
N LEU A 63 19.63 30.90 -7.76
CA LEU A 63 21.08 31.05 -7.69
C LEU A 63 21.66 31.08 -9.11
N ASN A 64 21.20 32.03 -9.91
CA ASN A 64 22.05 32.60 -10.96
C ASN A 64 23.10 33.49 -10.26
N MET A 65 24.11 32.86 -9.67
CA MET A 65 25.43 33.50 -9.49
C MET A 65 26.33 32.96 -10.59
N THR A 66 26.04 33.37 -11.83
CA THR A 66 27.07 33.48 -12.86
C THR A 66 27.93 34.70 -12.51
N GLU A 67 28.90 34.53 -11.61
CA GLU A 67 30.09 35.38 -11.61
C GLU A 67 31.23 34.55 -12.22
N GLU A 68 31.31 34.59 -13.54
CA GLU A 68 32.60 34.47 -14.23
C GLU A 68 33.36 35.78 -14.00
N LYS A 69 34.43 35.73 -13.20
CA LYS A 69 35.60 36.59 -13.38
C LYS A 69 36.86 35.93 -12.86
#